data_AF-A0A1M5C919-F1
#
_entry.id   AF-A0A1M5C919-F1
#
_cell.length_a   1.000
_cell.length_b   1.000
_cell.length_c   1.000
_cell.angle_alpha   90.00
_cell.angle_beta   90.00
_cell.angle_gamma   90.00
#
_symmetry.space_group_name_H-M   'P 1'
#
loop_
_entity.id
_entity.type
_entity.pdbx_description
1 polymer ?
#
loop_
_entity_poly.entity_id
_entity_poly.type
_entity_poly.pdbx_seq_one_letter_code
_entity_poly.pdbx_strand_id
1 'polypeptide(L)'
;MLEKTTRMNYLLDFYQALLTPKQRNYMEMYYLEDYSLGEISEVSEVSRQAVYDNIKRTESMLEAYEAKLHLYDKFQQRHALINKMEESLNDENSKRMETLLNQLKDLE
;
A
#
# COMPACT_ATOMS: atom_id res chain seq x y z
N MET A 1 13.10 5.09 -6.48
CA MET A 1 13.16 4.90 -5.02
C MET A 1 11.89 5.37 -4.35
N LEU A 2 11.49 6.64 -4.52
CA LEU A 2 10.23 7.20 -3.98
C LEU A 2 8.99 6.35 -4.33
N GLU A 3 8.79 6.00 -5.61
CA GLU A 3 7.62 5.21 -6.02
C GLU A 3 7.53 3.83 -5.33
N LYS A 4 8.67 3.16 -5.11
CA LYS A 4 8.70 1.87 -4.42
C LYS A 4 8.37 2.02 -2.93
N THR A 5 8.95 3.04 -2.28
CA THR A 5 8.68 3.36 -0.88
C THR A 5 7.21 3.71 -0.67
N THR A 6 6.66 4.59 -1.49
CA THR A 6 5.25 4.96 -1.45
C THR A 6 4.34 3.76 -1.68
N ARG A 7 4.63 2.91 -2.67
CA ARG A 7 3.85 1.69 -2.89
C ARG A 7 3.89 0.79 -1.68
N MET A 8 5.07 0.55 -1.10
CA MET A 8 5.19 -0.36 0.04
C MET A 8 4.44 0.17 1.27
N ASN A 9 4.44 1.49 1.49
CA ASN A 9 3.65 2.12 2.55
C ASN A 9 2.14 1.83 2.37
N TYR A 10 1.61 2.01 1.17
CA TYR A 10 0.21 1.65 0.91
C TYR A 10 -0.06 0.17 1.10
N LEU A 11 0.82 -0.71 0.61
CA LEU A 11 0.65 -2.16 0.81
C LEU A 11 0.69 -2.54 2.30
N LEU A 12 1.52 -1.88 3.11
CA LEU A 12 1.50 -2.07 4.56
C LEU A 12 0.17 -1.65 5.16
N ASP A 13 -0.38 -0.50 4.79
CA ASP A 13 -1.68 -0.05 5.30
C ASP A 13 -2.79 -1.09 5.07
N PHE A 14 -2.80 -1.74 3.89
CA PHE A 14 -3.79 -2.77 3.56
C PHE A 14 -3.51 -4.14 4.19
N TYR A 15 -2.24 -4.56 4.27
CA TYR A 15 -1.89 -5.96 4.51
C TYR A 15 -1.05 -6.22 5.77
N GLN A 16 -0.67 -5.19 6.54
CA GLN A 16 0.14 -5.36 7.76
C GLN A 16 -0.48 -6.31 8.79
N ALA A 17 -1.82 -6.42 8.82
CA ALA A 17 -2.55 -7.32 9.70
C ALA A 17 -2.26 -8.81 9.41
N LEU A 18 -1.84 -9.15 8.19
CA LEU A 18 -1.50 -10.51 7.75
C LEU A 18 -0.04 -10.87 8.02
N LEU A 19 0.78 -9.91 8.45
CA LEU A 19 2.19 -10.11 8.75
C LEU A 19 2.36 -10.62 10.19
N THR A 20 3.41 -11.41 10.41
CA THR A 20 3.85 -11.71 11.78
C THR A 20 4.35 -10.43 12.47
N PRO A 21 4.31 -10.34 13.82
CA PRO A 21 4.79 -9.16 14.53
C PRO A 21 6.22 -8.75 14.16
N LYS A 22 7.11 -9.74 13.95
CA LYS A 22 8.50 -9.48 13.56
C LYS A 22 8.63 -8.85 12.16
N GLN A 23 7.87 -9.36 11.20
CA GLN A 23 7.85 -8.82 9.83
C GLN A 23 7.30 -7.40 9.83
N ARG A 24 6.18 -7.18 10.53
CA ARG A 24 5.57 -5.85 10.64
C ARG A 24 6.55 -4.84 11.23
N ASN A 25 7.16 -5.17 12.37
CA ASN A 25 8.07 -4.27 13.05
C ASN A 25 9.28 -3.87 12.18
N TYR A 26 9.88 -4.81 11.45
CA TYR A 26 11.00 -4.50 10.55
C TYR A 26 10.56 -3.63 9.37
N MET A 27 9.36 -3.83 8.85
CA MET A 27 8.83 -3.01 7.78
C MET A 27 8.47 -1.60 8.27
N GLU A 28 7.89 -1.46 9.47
CA GLU A 28 7.58 -0.17 10.10
C GLU A 28 8.86 0.65 10.32
N MET A 29 9.88 0.07 10.98
CA MET A 29 11.16 0.74 11.17
C MET A 29 11.78 1.20 9.85
N TYR A 30 11.75 0.35 8.81
CA TYR A 30 12.42 0.64 7.54
C TYR A 30 11.64 1.61 6.63
N TYR A 31 10.32 1.47 6.54
CA TYR A 31 9.50 2.20 5.57
C TYR A 31 8.73 3.40 6.15
N LEU A 32 8.43 3.38 7.45
CA LEU A 32 7.70 4.44 8.13
C LEU A 32 8.60 5.33 9.00
N GLU A 33 9.61 4.73 9.63
CA GLU A 33 10.52 5.45 10.54
C GLU A 33 11.88 5.76 9.93
N ASP A 34 12.11 5.40 8.65
CA ASP A 34 13.34 5.64 7.90
C ASP A 34 14.63 5.07 8.53
N TYR A 35 14.53 4.03 9.36
CA TYR A 35 15.71 3.34 9.89
C TYR A 35 16.47 2.64 8.77
N SER A 36 17.79 2.74 8.82
CA SER A 36 18.69 1.92 8.02
C SER A 36 18.69 0.46 8.50
N LEU A 37 19.10 -0.46 7.61
CA LEU A 37 19.27 -1.88 7.97
C LEU A 37 20.29 -2.09 9.10
N GLY A 38 21.23 -1.16 9.28
CA GLY A 38 22.20 -1.18 10.38
C GLY A 38 21.55 -0.83 11.70
N GLU A 39 20.77 0.25 11.74
CA GLU A 39 20.05 0.66 12.95
C GLU A 39 19.06 -0.41 13.41
N ILE A 40 18.31 -1.03 12.47
CA ILE A 40 17.41 -2.15 12.79
C ILE A 40 18.18 -3.36 13.31
N SER A 41 19.35 -3.64 12.73
CA SER A 41 20.23 -4.75 13.13
C SER A 41 20.72 -4.57 14.57
N GLU A 42 21.09 -3.34 14.95
CA GLU A 42 21.51 -2.99 16.31
C GLU A 42 20.35 -3.08 17.31
N VAL A 43 19.21 -2.46 17.01
CA VAL A 43 18.02 -2.46 17.89
C VAL A 43 17.46 -3.87 18.10
N SER A 44 17.55 -4.72 17.07
CA SER A 44 16.98 -6.08 17.10
C SER A 44 17.99 -7.16 17.47
N GLU A 45 19.26 -6.81 17.72
CA GLU A 45 20.37 -7.74 18.02
C GLU A 45 20.50 -8.92 17.03
N VAL A 46 20.29 -8.64 15.74
CA VAL A 46 20.42 -9.63 14.64
C VAL A 46 21.38 -9.12 13.58
N SER A 47 21.82 -9.98 12.65
CA SER A 47 22.68 -9.54 11.56
C SER A 47 21.94 -8.67 10.54
N ARG A 48 22.65 -7.70 9.95
CA ARG A 48 22.15 -6.85 8.85
C ARG A 48 21.61 -7.67 7.67
N GLN A 49 22.40 -8.63 7.18
CA GLN A 49 22.00 -10.03 7.04
C GLN A 49 20.49 -10.37 7.03
N ALA A 50 20.08 -10.86 8.19
CA ALA A 50 18.75 -11.33 8.51
C ALA A 50 17.68 -10.23 8.38
N VAL A 51 18.01 -8.97 8.69
CA VAL A 51 17.09 -7.83 8.52
C VAL A 51 16.75 -7.65 7.04
N TYR A 52 17.79 -7.58 6.18
CA TYR A 52 17.61 -7.43 4.73
C TYR A 52 16.75 -8.56 4.16
N ASP A 53 17.07 -9.81 4.49
CA ASP A 53 16.33 -10.97 3.98
C ASP A 53 14.87 -10.98 4.44
N ASN A 54 14.62 -10.55 5.68
CA ASN A 54 13.27 -10.46 6.22
C ASN A 54 12.45 -9.38 5.50
N ILE A 55 12.99 -8.17 5.34
CA ILE A 55 12.34 -7.08 4.60
C ILE A 55 12.05 -7.54 3.18
N LYS A 56 13.04 -8.09 2.48
CA LYS A 56 12.88 -8.48 1.07
C LYS A 56 11.82 -9.57 0.86
N ARG A 57 11.75 -10.53 1.79
CA ARG A 57 10.73 -11.57 1.78
C ARG A 57 9.36 -10.99 2.06
N THR A 58 9.27 -10.06 3.01
CA THR A 58 8.02 -9.40 3.38
C THR A 58 7.48 -8.52 2.25
N GLU A 59 8.35 -7.75 1.56
CA GLU A 59 7.99 -7.04 0.31
C GLU A 59 7.33 -7.99 -0.69
N SER A 60 7.95 -9.16 -0.91
CA SER A 60 7.45 -10.14 -1.87
C SER A 60 6.11 -10.74 -1.45
N MET A 61 5.88 -10.90 -0.14
CA MET A 61 4.60 -11.36 0.39
C MET A 61 3.49 -10.32 0.20
N LEU A 62 3.79 -9.04 0.48
CA LEU A 62 2.83 -7.95 0.30
C LEU A 62 2.41 -7.80 -1.16
N GLU A 63 3.37 -7.86 -2.09
CA GLU A 63 3.06 -7.85 -3.53
C GLU A 63 2.25 -9.08 -3.95
N ALA A 64 2.52 -10.26 -3.36
CA ALA A 64 1.74 -11.47 -3.64
C ALA A 64 0.32 -11.38 -3.09
N TYR A 65 0.09 -10.67 -1.97
CA TYR A 65 -1.26 -10.37 -1.49
C TYR A 65 -1.96 -9.40 -2.44
N GLU A 66 -1.30 -8.33 -2.86
CA GLU A 66 -1.87 -7.36 -3.81
C GLU A 66 -2.22 -8.01 -5.15
N ALA A 67 -1.36 -8.89 -5.67
CA ALA A 67 -1.62 -9.60 -6.92
C ALA A 67 -2.85 -10.53 -6.85
N LYS A 68 -3.34 -10.87 -5.65
CA LYS A 68 -4.51 -11.73 -5.44
C LYS A 68 -5.75 -10.96 -5.01
N LEU A 69 -5.57 -9.91 -4.21
CA LEU A 69 -6.66 -9.20 -3.54
C LEU A 69 -6.95 -7.84 -4.17
N HIS A 70 -5.97 -7.24 -4.85
CA HIS A 70 -6.10 -5.97 -5.58
C HIS A 70 -6.64 -4.81 -4.73
N LEU A 71 -6.40 -4.78 -3.41
CA LEU A 71 -7.01 -3.77 -2.55
C LEU A 71 -6.46 -2.38 -2.82
N TYR A 72 -5.14 -2.27 -3.04
CA TYR A 72 -4.52 -0.99 -3.36
C TYR A 72 -4.92 -0.52 -4.77
N ASP A 73 -4.89 -1.41 -5.75
CA ASP A 73 -5.33 -1.07 -7.11
C ASP A 73 -6.80 -0.61 -7.15
N LYS A 74 -7.71 -1.36 -6.53
CA LYS A 74 -9.12 -0.94 -6.38
C LYS A 74 -9.22 0.40 -5.65
N PHE A 75 -8.42 0.66 -4.62
CA PHE A 75 -8.40 1.95 -3.94
C PHE A 75 -7.98 3.10 -4.86
N GLN A 76 -6.94 2.91 -5.67
CA GLN A 76 -6.53 3.93 -6.65
C GLN A 76 -7.62 4.18 -7.70
N GLN A 77 -8.27 3.12 -8.20
CA GLN A 77 -9.37 3.25 -9.15
C GLN A 77 -10.54 4.04 -8.56
N ARG A 78 -10.95 3.74 -7.31
CA ARG A 78 -11.99 4.49 -6.61
C ARG A 78 -11.62 5.96 -6.46
N HIS A 79 -10.39 6.26 -6.03
CA HIS A 79 -9.95 7.64 -5.85
C HIS A 79 -9.93 8.41 -7.18
N ALA A 80 -9.51 7.76 -8.28
CA ALA A 80 -9.54 8.36 -9.61
C ALA A 80 -10.98 8.65 -10.08
N LEU A 81 -11.94 7.77 -9.76
CA LEU A 81 -13.35 7.98 -10.05
C LEU A 81 -13.93 9.14 -9.23
N ILE A 82 -13.62 9.22 -7.94
CA ILE A 82 -14.06 10.31 -7.06
C ILE A 82 -13.55 11.65 -7.60
N ASN A 83 -12.27 11.77 -7.94
CA ASN A 83 -11.72 13.01 -8.52
C ASN A 83 -12.46 13.41 -9.81
N LYS A 84 -12.76 12.44 -10.68
CA LYS A 84 -13.55 12.68 -11.90
C LYS A 84 -14.98 13.13 -11.58
N MET A 85 -15.59 12.63 -10.51
CA MET A 85 -16.91 13.07 -10.05
C MET A 85 -16.85 14.51 -9.55
N GLU A 86 -15.85 14.85 -8.73
CA GLU A 86 -15.64 16.21 -8.21
C GLU A 86 -15.45 17.22 -9.34
N GLU A 87 -14.64 16.89 -10.35
CA GLU A 87 -14.48 17.71 -11.55
C GLU A 87 -15.81 17.87 -12.32
N SER A 88 -16.63 16.82 -12.35
CA SER A 88 -17.91 16.81 -13.06
C SER A 88 -19.02 17.54 -12.30
N LEU A 89 -18.88 17.84 -11.01
CA LEU A 89 -19.84 18.66 -10.24
C LEU A 89 -19.81 20.13 -10.66
N ASN A 90 -18.79 20.56 -11.40
CA ASN A 90 -18.72 21.88 -12.02
C ASN A 90 -19.47 21.95 -13.36
N ASP A 91 -19.93 20.81 -13.90
CA ASP A 91 -20.74 20.69 -15.12
C ASP A 91 -22.13 20.15 -14.77
N GLU A 92 -23.22 20.71 -15.31
CA GLU A 92 -24.61 20.27 -15.07
C GLU A 92 -24.95 18.87 -15.70
N ASN A 93 -24.03 17.92 -15.73
CA ASN A 93 -24.18 16.68 -16.49
C ASN A 93 -24.53 15.46 -15.63
N SER A 94 -25.80 15.37 -15.25
CA SER A 94 -26.38 14.31 -14.40
C SER A 94 -26.10 12.87 -14.89
N LYS A 95 -26.01 12.63 -16.21
CA LYS A 95 -25.71 11.30 -16.80
C LYS A 95 -24.25 10.84 -16.59
N ARG A 96 -23.31 11.78 -16.55
CA ARG A 96 -21.88 11.48 -16.29
C ARG A 96 -21.70 11.04 -14.84
N MET A 97 -22.41 11.69 -13.91
CA MET A 97 -22.42 11.33 -12.49
C MET A 97 -22.98 9.92 -12.26
N GLU A 98 -24.10 9.57 -12.91
CA GLU A 98 -24.71 8.24 -12.82
C GLU A 98 -23.76 7.14 -13.32
N THR A 99 -23.02 7.39 -14.40
CA THR A 99 -22.02 6.45 -14.93
C THR A 99 -20.87 6.22 -13.95
N LEU A 100 -20.32 7.30 -13.39
CA LEU A 100 -19.24 7.21 -12.40
C LEU A 100 -19.70 6.48 -11.13
N LEU A 101 -20.94 6.71 -10.68
CA LEU A 101 -21.52 6.04 -9.50
C LEU A 101 -21.63 4.52 -9.69
N ASN A 102 -22.02 4.08 -10.90
CA ASN A 102 -22.07 2.65 -11.20
C ASN A 102 -20.68 2.02 -11.22
N GLN A 103 -19.68 2.69 -11.82
CA GLN A 103 -18.29 2.22 -11.78
C GLN A 103 -17.73 2.11 -10.35
N LEU A 104 -18.13 3.00 -9.44
CA LEU A 104 -17.74 2.92 -8.04
C LEU A 104 -18.35 1.70 -7.34
N LYS A 105 -19.62 1.38 -7.62
CA LYS A 105 -20.31 0.21 -7.05
C LYS A 105 -19.69 -1.11 -7.52
N ASP A 106 -19.20 -1.17 -8.76
CA ASP A 106 -18.56 -2.37 -9.31
C ASP A 106 -17.17 -2.66 -8.68
N LEU A 107 -16.63 -1.73 -7.88
CA LEU A 107 -15.36 -1.88 -7.17
C LEU A 107 -15.50 -2.38 -5.72
N GLU A 108 -16.73 -2.56 -5.21
CA GLU A 108 -17.00 -3.34 -3.98
C GLU A 108 -16.59 -4.81 -4.16
#